data_AF-A0A7L4TGB3-F1
#
_entry.id   AF-A0A7L4TGB3-F1
#
_cell.length_a   1.000
_cell.length_b   1.000
_cell.length_c   1.000
_cell.angle_alpha   90.00
_cell.angle_beta   90.00
_cell.angle_gamma   90.00
#
_symmetry.space_group_name_H-M   'P 1'
#
loop_
_entity.id
_entity.type
_entity.pdbx_description
1 polymer ?
#
loop_
_entity_poly.entity_id
_entity_poly.type
_entity_poly.pdbx_seq_one_letter_code
_entity_poly.pdbx_strand_id
1 'polypeptide(L)' 'MNDRNPPKKRNYLNLIIGLAFFGYGSYRIFTYYNGAEYSNFRLIIAIGFITLGAVDLYKFFKPGN' A
#
# COMPACT_ATOMS: atom_id res chain seq x y z
N MET A 1 27.49 -26.74 7.28
CA MET A 1 27.31 -25.28 7.09
C MET A 1 25.99 -24.90 7.75
N ASN A 2 25.97 -23.91 8.65
CA ASN A 2 24.74 -23.49 9.34
C ASN A 2 24.13 -22.33 8.53
N ASP A 3 23.06 -22.61 7.78
CA ASP A 3 22.29 -21.63 7.01
C ASP A 3 21.60 -20.65 7.96
N ARG A 4 22.37 -19.69 8.45
CA ARG A 4 21.86 -18.52 9.18
C ARG A 4 21.22 -17.58 8.17
N ASN A 5 20.09 -17.97 7.59
CA ASN A 5 19.18 -17.00 7.00
C ASN A 5 18.70 -16.13 8.18
N PRO A 6 19.11 -14.85 8.29
CA PRO A 6 18.60 -14.01 9.35
C PRO A 6 17.07 -14.01 9.24
N PRO A 7 16.34 -14.15 10.36
CA PRO A 7 14.87 -14.14 10.31
C PRO A 7 14.47 -12.89 9.55
N LYS A 8 13.80 -13.09 8.40
CA LYS A 8 13.42 -12.03 7.47
C LYS A 8 12.72 -10.95 8.28
N LYS A 9 13.45 -9.87 8.60
CA LYS A 9 12.98 -8.83 9.51
C LYS A 9 11.74 -8.24 8.85
N ARG A 10 10.56 -8.52 9.42
CA ARG A 10 9.29 -7.97 8.92
C ARG A 10 9.43 -6.45 8.98
N ASN A 11 9.54 -5.82 7.82
CA ASN A 11 9.69 -4.36 7.71
C ASN A 11 8.31 -3.73 7.89
N TYR A 12 7.93 -3.52 9.16
CA TYR A 12 6.71 -2.81 9.54
C TYR A 12 6.64 -1.40 8.95
N LEU A 13 7.79 -0.79 8.61
CA LEU A 13 7.86 0.49 7.89
C LEU A 13 7.18 0.44 6.53
N ASN A 14 7.42 -0.59 5.72
CA ASN A 14 6.74 -0.74 4.42
C ASN A 14 5.24 -0.88 4.61
N LEU A 15 4.82 -1.51 5.71
CA LEU A 15 3.41 -1.69 6.01
C LEU A 15 2.72 -0.39 6.41
N ILE A 16 3.37 0.41 7.27
CA ILE A 16 2.86 1.73 7.67
C ILE A 16 2.79 2.66 6.47
N ILE A 17 3.82 2.64 5.61
CA ILE A 17 3.87 3.43 4.38
C ILE A 17 2.76 2.98 3.42
N GLY A 18 2.61 1.67 3.19
CA GLY A 18 1.55 1.11 2.37
C GLY A 18 0.15 1.45 2.88
N LEU A 19 -0.06 1.40 4.20
CA LEU A 19 -1.33 1.75 4.84
C LEU A 19 -1.62 3.26 4.74
N ALA A 20 -0.62 4.11 4.93
CA ALA A 20 -0.75 5.55 4.76
C ALA A 20 -1.10 5.93 3.31
N PHE A 21 -0.43 5.30 2.34
CA PHE A 21 -0.72 5.49 0.92
C PHE A 21 -2.09 4.93 0.53
N PHE A 22 -2.49 3.78 1.06
CA PHE A 22 -3.80 3.20 0.83
C PHE A 22 -4.92 4.08 1.41
N GLY A 23 -4.75 4.58 2.64
CA GLY A 23 -5.70 5.49 3.29
C GLY A 23 -5.82 6.83 2.56
N TYR A 24 -4.69 7.45 2.20
CA TYR A 24 -4.69 8.71 1.45
C TYR A 24 -5.26 8.57 0.04
N GLY A 25 -4.91 7.49 -0.66
CA GLY A 25 -5.46 7.15 -1.98
C GLY A 25 -6.97 6.93 -1.93
N SER A 26 -7.45 6.15 -0.95
CA SER A 26 -8.88 5.88 -0.75
C SER A 26 -9.65 7.15 -0.38
N TYR A 27 -9.13 7.96 0.54
CA TYR A 27 -9.71 9.25 0.90
C TYR A 27 -9.80 10.18 -0.32
N ARG A 28 -8.75 10.21 -1.16
CA ARG A 28 -8.76 10.99 -2.39
C ARG A 28 -9.80 10.53 -3.40
N ILE A 29 -9.90 9.22 -3.64
CA ILE A 29 -10.92 8.67 -4.53
C ILE A 29 -12.31 9.04 -4.02
N PHE A 30 -12.54 8.95 -2.70
CA PHE A 30 -13.78 9.37 -2.10
C PHE A 30 -14.07 10.86 -2.34
N THR A 31 -13.09 11.76 -2.17
CA THR A 31 -13.28 13.19 -2.50
C THR A 31 -13.51 13.46 -3.98
N TYR A 32 -12.90 12.67 -4.88
CA TYR A 32 -13.15 12.76 -6.32
C TYR A 32 -14.60 12.38 -6.66
N TYR A 33 -15.11 11.29 -6.08
CA TYR A 33 -16.53 10.91 -6.24
C TYR A 33 -17.50 11.97 -5.70
N ASN A 34 -17.09 12.78 -4.73
CA ASN A 34 -17.88 13.88 -4.18
C ASN A 34 -17.81 15.18 -5.00
N GLY A 35 -17.29 15.14 -6.23
CA GLY A 35 -17.36 16.27 -7.17
C GLY A 35 -16.19 17.26 -7.10
N ALA A 36 -15.08 16.89 -6.46
CA ALA A 36 -13.88 17.71 -6.50
C ALA A 36 -13.20 17.65 -7.88
N GLU A 37 -12.97 18.81 -8.51
CA GLU A 37 -12.19 18.91 -9.75
C GLU A 37 -10.75 18.43 -9.53
N TYR A 38 -10.45 17.24 -10.03
CA TYR A 38 -9.10 16.69 -10.01
C TYR A 38 -8.65 16.26 -11.40
N SER A 39 -7.38 16.54 -11.67
CA SER A 39 -6.72 16.12 -12.90
C SER A 39 -6.51 14.60 -12.93
N ASN A 40 -6.83 13.97 -14.06
CA ASN A 40 -6.72 12.52 -14.31
C ASN A 40 -5.36 11.93 -13.90
N PHE A 41 -4.29 12.72 -13.99
CA PHE A 41 -2.93 12.33 -13.60
C PHE A 41 -2.83 11.94 -12.12
N ARG A 42 -3.53 12.65 -11.23
CA ARG A 42 -3.55 12.36 -9.79
C ARG A 42 -4.32 11.08 -9.47
N LEU A 43 -5.30 10.73 -10.29
CA LEU A 43 -6.13 9.54 -10.11
C LEU A 43 -5.36 8.27 -10.48
N ILE A 44 -4.57 8.30 -11.55
CA ILE A 44 -3.66 7.21 -11.96
C ILE A 44 -2.64 6.91 -10.85
N ILE A 45 -2.04 7.96 -10.27
CA ILE A 45 -1.08 7.81 -9.16
C ILE A 45 -1.77 7.23 -7.91
N ALA A 46 -2.99 7.66 -7.60
CA ALA A 46 -3.75 7.12 -6.46
C ALA A 46 -4.03 5.62 -6.62
N ILE A 47 -4.41 5.18 -7.82
CA ILE A 47 -4.62 3.76 -8.13
C ILE A 47 -3.31 2.97 -7.92
N GLY A 48 -2.18 3.47 -8.42
CA GLY A 48 -0.87 2.84 -8.22
C GLY A 48 -0.51 2.66 -6.73
N PHE A 49 -0.75 3.70 -5.91
CA PHE A 49 -0.52 3.63 -4.47
C PHE A 49 -1.44 2.65 -3.76
N ILE A 50 -2.71 2.58 -4.15
CA ILE A 50 -3.68 1.63 -3.60
C ILE A 50 -3.28 0.20 -3.95
N THR A 51 -2.90 -0.07 -5.20
CA THR A 51 -2.48 -1.41 -5.63
C THR A 51 -1.21 -1.86 -4.92
N LEU A 52 -0.20 -0.97 -4.81
CA LEU A 52 1.03 -1.28 -4.07
C LEU A 52 0.78 -1.51 -2.58
N GLY A 53 -0.01 -0.64 -1.94
CA GLY A 53 -0.40 -0.79 -0.55
C GLY A 53 -1.18 -2.08 -0.28
N ALA A 54 -2.13 -2.43 -1.15
CA ALA A 54 -2.89 -3.67 -1.06
C ALA A 54 -2.01 -4.92 -1.24
N VAL A 55 -1.02 -4.88 -2.14
CA VAL A 55 -0.07 -5.99 -2.33
C VAL A 55 0.82 -6.18 -1.11
N ASP A 56 1.34 -5.10 -0.52
CA ASP A 56 2.16 -5.20 0.70
C ASP A 56 1.34 -5.64 1.91
N LEU A 57 0.10 -5.16 2.04
CA LEU A 57 -0.84 -5.62 3.05
C LEU A 57 -1.14 -7.11 2.87
N TYR A 58 -1.44 -7.55 1.64
CA TYR A 58 -1.67 -8.96 1.31
C TYR A 58 -0.45 -9.83 1.63
N LYS A 59 0.76 -9.40 1.27
CA LYS A 59 2.00 -10.12 1.60
C LYS A 59 2.25 -10.21 3.11
N PHE A 60 1.80 -9.23 3.88
CA PHE A 60 1.96 -9.22 5.32
C PHE A 60 0.95 -10.13 6.04
N PHE A 61 -0.31 -10.08 5.61
CA PHE A 61 -1.39 -10.90 6.15
C PHE A 61 -1.39 -12.32 5.62
N LYS A 62 -0.75 -12.59 4.47
CA LYS A 62 -0.55 -13.96 3.99
C LYS A 62 0.21 -14.74 5.06
N PRO A 63 -0.43 -15.74 5.69
CA PRO A 63 0.26 -16.63 6.60
C PRO A 63 1.39 -17.30 5.81
N GLY A 64 2.61 -17.24 6.33
CA GLY A 64 3.74 -17.90 5.69
C GLY A 64 3.47 -19.41 5.59
N ASN A 65 3.55 -19.95 4.37
CA ASN A 65 4.00 -21.32 4.16
C ASN A 65 5.52 -21.30 4.07
#